data_AF-A0A968JHC4-F1
#
_entry.id   AF-A0A968JHC4-F1
#
_cell.length_a   1.000
_cell.length_b   1.000
_cell.length_c   1.000
_cell.angle_alpha   90.00
_cell.angle_beta   90.00
_cell.angle_gamma   90.00
#
_symmetry.space_group_name_H-M   'P 1'
#
loop_
_entity.id
_entity.type
_entity.pdbx_description
1 polymer ?
#
loop_
_entity_poly.entity_id
_entity_poly.type
_entity_poly.pdbx_seq_one_letter_code
_entity_poly.pdbx_strand_id
1 'polypeptide(L)'
;MKYQFRIQMIWLPFCLLMCATSCRTDPKPKTVLPNFVRTTNTVITAERSEPEGLNPMLSYSLYANNVMDHLFQYLMTIDPKTLDFVPALAKAKPQIEFKNDDGERTHYTFELREEAQWDNGTPILASDVLFSLKTILNPKVNSSLKGIIEPLRAVMLYPENPRKLTLVMDGNNINNEAIAVAGFGIIPAYHYDANGLLKEIAIEDLLDEEKANSIADKNPVYSNLQSNLLPLNSHASHRAFLEAVLIA
;
A
#
# COMPACT_ATOMS: atom_id res chain seq x y z
N MET A 1 -11.37 -54.95 57.24
CA MET A 1 -12.26 -53.96 56.61
C MET A 1 -12.43 -52.63 57.39
N LYS A 2 -11.63 -52.33 58.44
CA LYS A 2 -11.72 -51.06 59.20
C LYS A 2 -10.61 -50.04 58.88
N TYR A 3 -9.57 -50.42 58.13
CA TYR A 3 -8.42 -49.55 57.82
C TYR A 3 -8.59 -48.71 56.54
N GLN A 4 -9.34 -49.20 55.55
CA GLN A 4 -9.55 -48.50 54.27
C GLN A 4 -10.41 -47.22 54.41
N PHE A 5 -11.34 -47.19 55.37
CA PHE A 5 -12.21 -46.04 55.63
C PHE A 5 -11.52 -44.87 56.36
N ARG A 6 -10.43 -45.13 57.09
CA ARG A 6 -9.73 -44.10 57.88
C ARG A 6 -8.78 -43.25 57.04
N ILE A 7 -8.26 -43.79 55.94
CA ILE A 7 -7.37 -43.05 55.03
C ILE A 7 -8.20 -42.06 54.20
N GLN A 8 -9.36 -42.47 53.65
CA GLN A 8 -10.24 -41.57 52.88
C GLN A 8 -10.71 -40.33 53.67
N MET A 9 -10.83 -40.43 55.00
CA MET A 9 -11.33 -39.34 55.84
C MET A 9 -10.27 -38.25 56.17
N ILE A 10 -8.99 -38.54 55.92
CA ILE A 10 -7.87 -37.57 56.12
C ILE A 10 -7.52 -36.87 54.79
N TRP A 11 -7.70 -37.52 53.65
CA TRP A 11 -7.46 -36.93 52.33
C TRP A 11 -8.55 -35.95 51.88
N LEU A 12 -9.80 -36.13 52.31
CA LEU A 12 -10.90 -35.23 51.97
C LEU A 12 -10.71 -33.80 52.53
N PRO A 13 -10.35 -33.59 53.82
CA PRO A 13 -10.06 -32.24 54.32
C PRO A 13 -8.76 -31.67 53.76
N PHE A 14 -7.77 -32.51 53.40
CA PHE A 14 -6.52 -32.06 52.75
C PHE A 14 -6.76 -31.56 51.31
N CYS A 15 -7.58 -32.26 50.53
CA CYS A 15 -8.02 -31.79 49.20
C CYS A 15 -8.88 -30.52 49.30
N LEU A 16 -9.78 -30.40 50.28
CA LEU A 16 -10.57 -29.19 50.48
C LEU A 16 -9.71 -27.97 50.84
N LEU A 17 -8.63 -28.18 51.61
CA LEU A 17 -7.67 -27.13 51.96
C LEU A 17 -6.86 -26.65 50.75
N MET A 18 -6.49 -27.55 49.82
CA MET A 18 -5.82 -27.17 48.57
C MET A 18 -6.76 -26.45 47.58
N CYS A 19 -8.05 -26.78 47.54
CA CYS A 19 -9.01 -26.05 46.72
C CYS A 19 -9.29 -24.63 47.24
N ALA A 20 -9.25 -24.42 48.57
CA ALA A 20 -9.52 -23.11 49.18
C ALA A 20 -8.40 -22.08 48.95
N THR A 21 -7.16 -22.51 48.66
CA THR A 21 -6.03 -21.60 48.35
C THR A 21 -5.88 -21.29 46.86
N SER A 22 -6.58 -22.01 45.99
CA SER A 22 -6.54 -21.83 44.52
C SER A 22 -7.29 -20.58 44.04
N CYS A 23 -8.21 -20.04 44.86
CA CYS A 23 -8.89 -18.78 44.57
C CYS A 23 -8.12 -17.55 45.09
N ARG A 24 -6.79 -17.55 45.01
CA ARG A 24 -6.03 -16.31 45.21
C ARG A 24 -6.10 -15.53 43.91
N THR A 25 -7.04 -14.58 43.84
CA THR A 25 -7.11 -13.62 42.73
C THR A 25 -5.81 -12.84 42.75
N ASP A 26 -4.95 -13.04 41.74
CA ASP A 26 -3.76 -12.20 41.61
C ASP A 26 -4.21 -10.73 41.59
N PRO A 27 -3.57 -9.85 42.39
CA PRO A 27 -3.85 -8.44 42.27
C PRO A 27 -3.58 -8.06 40.83
N LYS A 28 -4.60 -7.53 40.13
CA LYS A 28 -4.44 -7.03 38.76
C LYS A 28 -3.17 -6.18 38.75
N PRO A 29 -2.20 -6.45 37.86
CA PRO A 29 -1.02 -5.61 37.77
C PRO A 29 -1.53 -4.18 37.67
N LYS A 30 -1.13 -3.33 38.62
CA LYS A 30 -1.39 -1.90 38.55
C LYS A 30 -0.54 -1.40 37.39
N THR A 31 -1.05 -1.51 36.17
CA THR A 31 -0.51 -0.80 35.03
C THR A 31 -0.72 0.66 35.35
N VAL A 32 0.28 1.27 35.98
CA VAL A 32 0.37 2.73 36.08
C VAL A 32 0.70 3.17 34.66
N LEU A 33 -0.33 3.23 33.82
CA LEU A 33 -0.23 3.92 32.56
C LEU A 33 0.08 5.37 32.92
N PRO A 34 1.14 5.98 32.35
CA PRO A 34 1.35 7.40 32.49
C PRO A 34 0.03 8.10 32.12
N ASN A 35 -0.36 9.09 32.92
CA ASN A 35 -1.52 9.90 32.58
C ASN A 35 -1.13 10.80 31.40
N PHE A 36 -1.21 10.27 30.19
CA PHE A 36 -0.94 11.01 28.96
C PHE A 36 -2.09 11.98 28.74
N VAL A 37 -1.97 13.17 29.31
CA VAL A 37 -2.81 14.30 28.94
C VAL A 37 -2.35 14.73 27.55
N ARG A 38 -3.15 14.41 26.53
CA ARG A 38 -2.90 14.87 25.15
C ARG A 38 -3.04 16.39 25.11
N THR A 39 -1.93 17.10 25.06
CA THR A 39 -1.89 18.57 24.90
C THR A 39 -1.86 18.98 23.42
N THR A 40 -1.56 18.04 22.52
CA THR A 40 -1.49 18.23 21.07
C THR A 40 -2.24 17.11 20.34
N ASN A 41 -2.61 17.33 19.08
CA ASN A 41 -3.17 16.30 18.18
C ASN A 41 -2.08 15.38 17.59
N THR A 42 -1.03 15.10 18.36
CA THR A 42 0.11 14.28 17.90
C THR A 42 -0.13 12.81 18.25
N VAL A 43 0.07 11.94 17.27
CA VAL A 43 0.14 10.49 17.48
C VAL A 43 1.60 10.06 17.33
N ILE A 44 2.12 9.36 18.34
CA ILE A 44 3.47 8.79 18.31
C ILE A 44 3.32 7.28 18.16
N THR A 45 3.74 6.75 17.02
CA THR A 45 3.84 5.32 16.74
C THR A 45 5.28 4.85 16.90
N ALA A 46 5.47 3.62 17.38
CA ALA A 46 6.79 3.02 17.54
C ALA A 46 6.98 1.91 16.51
N GLU A 47 7.89 2.11 15.57
CA GLU A 47 8.30 1.09 14.60
C GLU A 47 9.37 0.17 15.18
N ARG A 48 9.28 -1.13 14.89
CA ARG A 48 10.21 -2.13 15.44
C ARG A 48 11.53 -2.22 14.67
N SER A 49 11.59 -1.64 13.49
CA SER A 49 12.76 -1.59 12.62
C SER A 49 12.68 -0.35 11.74
N GLU A 50 13.84 0.10 11.26
CA GLU A 50 13.92 1.12 10.22
C GLU A 50 13.40 0.55 8.89
N PRO A 51 12.62 1.33 8.11
CA PRO A 51 12.25 0.94 6.75
C PRO A 51 13.47 0.94 5.82
N GLU A 52 13.52 0.01 4.87
CA GLU A 52 14.58 -0.09 3.87
C GLU A 52 14.59 1.07 2.86
N GLY A 53 13.47 1.79 2.77
CA GLY A 53 13.27 2.95 1.91
C GLY A 53 11.82 3.42 1.95
N LEU A 54 11.55 4.58 1.34
CA LEU A 54 10.23 5.22 1.31
C LEU A 54 9.78 5.52 -0.13
N ASN A 55 10.02 4.57 -1.04
CA ASN A 55 9.51 4.65 -2.40
C ASN A 55 8.53 3.49 -2.65
N PRO A 56 7.24 3.76 -2.95
CA PRO A 56 6.23 2.72 -3.13
C PRO A 56 6.48 1.82 -4.34
N MET A 57 7.41 2.18 -5.23
CA MET A 57 7.83 1.37 -6.38
C MET A 57 8.98 0.41 -6.04
N LEU A 58 9.71 0.63 -4.94
CA LEU A 58 10.94 -0.14 -4.61
C LEU A 58 10.92 -0.77 -3.21
N SER A 59 10.17 -0.19 -2.27
CA SER A 59 10.12 -0.60 -0.86
C SER A 59 8.78 -1.28 -0.56
N TYR A 60 8.81 -2.36 0.22
CA TYR A 60 7.64 -3.21 0.46
C TYR A 60 7.62 -3.88 1.83
N SER A 61 8.61 -3.63 2.69
CA SER A 61 8.53 -4.15 4.06
C SER A 61 7.32 -3.57 4.78
N LEU A 62 6.85 -4.32 5.79
CA LEU A 62 5.80 -3.84 6.67
C LEU A 62 6.12 -2.46 7.27
N TYR A 63 7.38 -2.24 7.65
CA TYR A 63 7.84 -0.98 8.25
C TYR A 63 7.83 0.17 7.24
N ALA A 64 8.21 -0.09 5.99
CA ALA A 64 8.12 0.90 4.92
C ALA A 64 6.65 1.26 4.63
N ASN A 65 5.77 0.26 4.50
CA ASN A 65 4.35 0.49 4.23
C ASN A 65 3.65 1.28 5.33
N ASN A 66 3.94 1.00 6.61
CA ASN A 66 3.39 1.77 7.73
C ASN A 66 3.66 3.28 7.61
N VAL A 67 4.82 3.67 7.06
CA VAL A 67 5.17 5.08 6.83
C VAL A 67 4.62 5.56 5.49
N MET A 68 4.75 4.77 4.43
CA MET A 68 4.35 5.13 3.07
C MET A 68 2.83 5.29 2.92
N ASP A 69 2.01 4.58 3.68
CA ASP A 69 0.54 4.74 3.70
C ASP A 69 0.09 6.14 4.18
N HIS A 70 0.99 6.87 4.84
CA HIS A 70 0.79 8.28 5.21
C HIS A 70 1.32 9.28 4.17
N LEU A 71 2.19 8.83 3.26
CA LEU A 71 2.89 9.67 2.30
C LEU A 71 2.28 9.60 0.90
N PHE A 72 1.84 8.42 0.51
CA PHE A 72 1.30 8.12 -0.81
C PHE A 72 -0.15 7.67 -0.70
N GLN A 73 -0.88 7.85 -1.79
CA GLN A 73 -2.28 7.46 -1.87
C GLN A 73 -2.49 6.44 -2.97
N TYR A 74 -3.51 5.61 -2.78
CA TYR A 74 -3.96 4.58 -3.70
C TYR A 74 -5.27 5.04 -4.36
N LEU A 75 -5.70 4.37 -5.44
CA LEU A 75 -7.02 4.64 -6.02
C LEU A 75 -8.12 4.36 -5.00
N MET A 76 -8.00 3.24 -4.30
CA MET A 76 -8.89 2.80 -3.24
C MET A 76 -8.05 2.27 -2.07
N THR A 77 -8.64 2.23 -0.88
CA THR A 77 -8.02 1.70 0.34
C THR A 77 -8.96 0.69 1.00
N ILE A 78 -8.52 0.06 2.08
CA ILE A 78 -9.31 -0.93 2.83
C ILE A 78 -9.81 -0.28 4.13
N ASP A 79 -11.11 -0.38 4.40
CA ASP A 79 -11.66 0.03 5.68
C ASP A 79 -11.14 -0.91 6.79
N PRO A 80 -10.49 -0.41 7.85
CA PRO A 80 -9.85 -1.25 8.86
C PRO A 80 -10.86 -2.02 9.75
N LYS A 81 -12.15 -1.69 9.70
CA LYS A 81 -13.21 -2.35 10.47
C LYS A 81 -13.98 -3.35 9.63
N THR A 82 -14.41 -2.96 8.44
CA THR A 82 -15.24 -3.81 7.57
C THR A 82 -14.41 -4.67 6.62
N LEU A 83 -13.15 -4.28 6.38
CA LEU A 83 -12.25 -4.86 5.39
C LEU A 83 -12.73 -4.70 3.95
N ASP A 84 -13.72 -3.83 3.72
CA ASP A 84 -14.18 -3.50 2.37
C ASP A 84 -13.25 -2.51 1.69
N PHE A 85 -13.14 -2.64 0.37
CA PHE A 85 -12.53 -1.58 -0.43
C PHE A 85 -13.39 -0.32 -0.42
N VAL A 86 -12.78 0.81 -0.08
CA VAL A 86 -13.40 2.13 -0.01
C VAL A 86 -12.59 3.15 -0.82
N PRO A 87 -13.23 4.20 -1.38
CA PRO A 87 -12.52 5.16 -2.24
C PRO A 87 -11.48 5.98 -1.49
N ALA A 88 -10.27 6.07 -2.04
CA ALA A 88 -9.19 6.96 -1.60
C ALA A 88 -9.03 8.10 -2.61
N LEU A 89 -8.09 8.03 -3.58
CA LEU A 89 -8.01 9.01 -4.67
C LEU A 89 -9.21 8.96 -5.63
N ALA A 90 -9.81 7.78 -5.79
CA ALA A 90 -11.01 7.64 -6.58
C ALA A 90 -12.21 8.33 -5.90
N LYS A 91 -13.10 8.89 -6.71
CA LYS A 91 -14.36 9.53 -6.30
C LYS A 91 -15.36 8.50 -5.77
N ALA A 92 -15.32 7.28 -6.31
CA ALA A 92 -16.19 6.16 -5.95
C ALA A 92 -15.52 4.82 -6.29
N LYS A 93 -16.18 3.70 -5.93
CA LYS A 93 -15.81 2.36 -6.44
C LYS A 93 -15.82 2.37 -7.97
N PRO A 94 -14.96 1.57 -8.62
CA PRO A 94 -14.89 1.56 -10.07
C PRO A 94 -16.19 1.05 -10.69
N GLN A 95 -16.52 1.58 -11.86
CA GLN A 95 -17.47 0.93 -12.75
C GLN A 95 -16.78 -0.26 -13.41
N ILE A 96 -17.34 -1.46 -13.22
CA ILE A 96 -16.78 -2.72 -13.70
C ILE A 96 -17.59 -3.17 -14.93
N GLU A 97 -16.90 -3.36 -16.06
CA GLU A 97 -17.50 -3.89 -17.28
C GLU A 97 -16.73 -5.11 -17.78
N PHE A 98 -17.45 -6.20 -18.04
CA PHE A 98 -16.89 -7.39 -18.68
C PHE A 98 -17.02 -7.26 -20.19
N LYS A 99 -15.91 -7.38 -20.93
CA LYS A 99 -15.85 -7.32 -22.39
C LYS A 99 -15.30 -8.64 -22.92
N ASN A 100 -15.88 -9.12 -24.02
CA ASN A 100 -15.48 -10.38 -24.66
C ASN A 100 -15.09 -10.20 -26.13
N ASP A 101 -14.89 -8.95 -26.57
CA ASP A 101 -14.68 -8.63 -27.98
C ASP A 101 -13.26 -9.03 -28.45
N ASP A 102 -12.26 -8.91 -27.57
CA ASP A 102 -10.84 -9.25 -27.82
C ASP A 102 -10.25 -10.11 -26.67
N GLY A 103 -10.89 -11.27 -26.47
CA GLY A 103 -10.68 -12.13 -25.30
C GLY A 103 -11.52 -11.69 -24.10
N GLU A 104 -11.54 -12.50 -23.04
CA GLU A 104 -12.20 -12.13 -21.80
C GLU A 104 -11.41 -11.00 -21.12
N ARG A 105 -12.00 -9.81 -21.00
CA ARG A 105 -11.39 -8.64 -20.37
C ARG A 105 -12.33 -8.06 -19.31
N THR A 106 -11.75 -7.49 -18.27
CA THR A 106 -12.49 -6.70 -17.28
C THR A 106 -11.97 -5.27 -17.26
N HIS A 107 -12.88 -4.32 -17.43
CA HIS A 107 -12.60 -2.89 -17.46
C HIS A 107 -12.98 -2.29 -16.11
N TYR A 108 -12.01 -1.71 -15.41
CA TYR A 108 -12.22 -0.99 -14.15
C TYR A 108 -12.08 0.51 -14.42
N THR A 109 -13.21 1.21 -14.50
CA THR A 109 -13.24 2.65 -14.78
C THR A 109 -13.29 3.44 -13.48
N PHE A 110 -12.32 4.34 -13.31
CA PHE A 110 -12.22 5.24 -12.17
C PHE A 110 -12.34 6.70 -12.61
N GLU A 111 -12.85 7.52 -11.72
CA GLU A 111 -12.75 8.97 -11.81
C GLU A 111 -12.11 9.47 -10.50
N LEU A 112 -11.05 10.26 -10.62
CA LEU A 112 -10.33 10.80 -9.47
C LEU A 112 -11.10 11.98 -8.86
N ARG A 113 -10.96 12.16 -7.55
CA ARG A 113 -11.48 13.30 -6.80
C ARG A 113 -11.03 14.63 -7.40
N GLU A 114 -11.92 15.62 -7.38
CA GLU A 114 -11.65 16.95 -7.94
C GLU A 114 -10.65 17.73 -7.07
N GLU A 115 -10.71 17.48 -5.75
CA GLU A 115 -9.84 18.05 -4.74
C GLU A 115 -8.42 17.44 -4.71
N ALA A 116 -8.22 16.28 -5.36
CA ALA A 116 -6.95 15.56 -5.33
C ALA A 116 -5.81 16.37 -5.95
N GLN A 117 -4.85 16.73 -5.12
CA GLN A 117 -3.68 17.54 -5.42
C GLN A 117 -2.46 17.00 -4.70
N TRP A 118 -1.30 17.17 -5.30
CA TRP A 118 -0.01 16.97 -4.67
C TRP A 118 0.28 18.09 -3.66
N ASP A 119 1.30 17.89 -2.83
CA ASP A 119 1.75 18.85 -1.81
C ASP A 119 2.17 20.21 -2.41
N ASN A 120 2.62 20.22 -3.66
CA ASN A 120 2.93 21.43 -4.43
C ASN A 120 1.69 22.15 -5.02
N GLY A 121 0.48 21.65 -4.76
CA GLY A 121 -0.79 22.19 -5.26
C GLY A 121 -1.14 21.80 -6.70
N THR A 122 -0.30 21.02 -7.39
CA THR A 122 -0.66 20.51 -8.73
C THR A 122 -1.72 19.41 -8.63
N PRO A 123 -2.68 19.34 -9.56
CA PRO A 123 -3.73 18.33 -9.52
C PRO A 123 -3.16 16.93 -9.77
N ILE A 124 -3.68 15.94 -9.05
CA ILE A 124 -3.43 14.52 -9.35
C ILE A 124 -4.34 14.11 -10.51
N LEU A 125 -3.76 13.61 -11.59
CA LEU A 125 -4.47 13.27 -12.83
C LEU A 125 -4.34 11.78 -13.17
N ALA A 126 -5.19 11.32 -14.09
CA ALA A 126 -5.13 9.96 -14.63
C ALA A 126 -3.76 9.63 -15.26
N SER A 127 -3.05 10.65 -15.76
CA SER A 127 -1.69 10.50 -16.27
C SER A 127 -0.67 10.12 -15.19
N ASP A 128 -0.87 10.51 -13.94
CA ASP A 128 0.01 10.11 -12.82
C ASP A 128 -0.18 8.63 -12.47
N VAL A 129 -1.42 8.14 -12.60
CA VAL A 129 -1.73 6.71 -12.45
C VAL A 129 -1.06 5.90 -13.56
N LEU A 130 -1.19 6.35 -14.81
CA LEU A 130 -0.49 5.75 -15.95
C LEU A 130 1.03 5.76 -15.75
N PHE A 131 1.59 6.88 -15.29
CA PHE A 131 3.01 7.01 -15.01
C PHE A 131 3.49 6.01 -13.94
N SER A 132 2.73 5.85 -12.87
CA SER A 132 3.02 4.90 -11.79
C SER A 132 3.09 3.46 -12.34
N LEU A 133 2.12 3.06 -13.15
CA LEU A 133 2.10 1.74 -13.80
C LEU A 133 3.26 1.54 -14.77
N LYS A 134 3.57 2.53 -15.61
CA LYS A 134 4.73 2.50 -16.51
C LYS A 134 6.05 2.36 -15.74
N THR A 135 6.14 2.97 -14.55
CA THR A 135 7.31 2.87 -13.67
C THR A 135 7.49 1.45 -13.15
N ILE A 136 6.39 0.77 -12.75
CA ILE A 136 6.44 -0.63 -12.33
C ILE A 136 6.88 -1.56 -13.47
N LEU A 137 6.39 -1.31 -14.69
CA LEU A 137 6.71 -2.13 -15.87
C LEU A 137 8.09 -1.86 -16.47
N ASN A 138 8.76 -0.78 -16.06
CA ASN A 138 10.08 -0.44 -16.56
C ASN A 138 11.10 -1.52 -16.14
N PRO A 139 11.78 -2.21 -17.08
CA PRO A 139 12.66 -3.34 -16.75
C PRO A 139 13.97 -2.92 -16.05
N LYS A 140 14.32 -1.64 -16.04
CA LYS A 140 15.43 -1.11 -15.24
C LYS A 140 14.99 -0.72 -13.83
N VAL A 141 13.69 -0.72 -13.56
CA VAL A 141 13.12 -0.52 -12.22
C VAL A 141 12.91 -1.87 -11.56
N ASN A 142 13.61 -2.13 -10.46
CA ASN A 142 13.51 -3.39 -9.73
C ASN A 142 12.28 -3.42 -8.81
N SER A 143 11.09 -3.23 -9.39
CA SER A 143 9.82 -3.21 -8.67
C SER A 143 9.29 -4.62 -8.42
N SER A 144 8.98 -4.94 -7.16
CA SER A 144 8.32 -6.20 -6.82
C SER A 144 6.85 -6.27 -7.30
N LEU A 145 6.26 -5.12 -7.65
CA LEU A 145 4.87 -5.02 -8.14
C LEU A 145 4.69 -5.53 -9.58
N LYS A 146 5.76 -5.74 -10.36
CA LYS A 146 5.64 -6.19 -11.76
C LYS A 146 4.82 -7.48 -11.88
N GLY A 147 5.05 -8.43 -10.98
CA GLY A 147 4.27 -9.68 -10.94
C GLY A 147 2.81 -9.49 -10.49
N ILE A 148 2.53 -8.45 -9.69
CA ILE A 148 1.17 -8.13 -9.23
C ILE A 148 0.34 -7.54 -10.37
N ILE A 149 0.93 -6.69 -11.22
CA ILE A 149 0.21 -6.04 -12.32
C ILE A 149 0.24 -6.83 -13.64
N GLU A 150 0.68 -8.09 -13.64
CA GLU A 150 0.74 -8.93 -14.84
C GLU A 150 -0.58 -8.97 -15.64
N PRO A 151 -1.78 -9.04 -15.01
CA PRO A 151 -3.02 -9.10 -15.78
C PRO A 151 -3.37 -7.79 -16.49
N LEU A 152 -2.64 -6.70 -16.28
CA LEU A 152 -2.87 -5.44 -16.98
C LEU A 152 -2.60 -5.59 -18.48
N ARG A 153 -3.45 -4.98 -19.30
CA ARG A 153 -3.39 -5.10 -20.77
C ARG A 153 -3.41 -3.74 -21.46
N ALA A 154 -4.12 -2.78 -20.89
CA ALA A 154 -4.10 -1.40 -21.36
C ALA A 154 -4.57 -0.44 -20.26
N VAL A 155 -4.29 0.85 -20.45
CA VAL A 155 -4.86 1.93 -19.67
C VAL A 155 -5.48 2.94 -20.61
N MET A 156 -6.79 3.11 -20.52
CA MET A 156 -7.51 4.09 -21.34
C MET A 156 -7.58 5.42 -20.59
N LEU A 157 -7.09 6.47 -21.22
CA LEU A 157 -7.23 7.84 -20.75
C LEU A 157 -8.33 8.55 -21.54
N TYR A 158 -8.96 9.54 -20.91
CA TYR A 158 -10.07 10.30 -21.47
C TYR A 158 -9.64 11.78 -21.59
N PRO A 159 -9.23 12.27 -22.77
CA PRO A 159 -8.76 13.65 -22.94
C PRO A 159 -9.78 14.71 -22.50
N GLU A 160 -11.06 14.42 -22.65
CA GLU A 160 -12.18 15.26 -22.22
C GLU A 160 -12.40 15.27 -20.69
N ASN A 161 -11.88 14.25 -19.98
CA ASN A 161 -11.88 14.17 -18.53
C ASN A 161 -10.53 13.62 -18.03
N PRO A 162 -9.53 14.49 -17.77
CA PRO A 162 -8.18 14.06 -17.40
C PRO A 162 -8.08 13.41 -16.01
N ARG A 163 -9.19 13.35 -15.25
CA ARG A 163 -9.31 12.63 -13.98
C ARG A 163 -9.94 11.25 -14.17
N LYS A 164 -10.40 10.90 -15.36
CA LYS A 164 -10.97 9.59 -15.67
C LYS A 164 -9.93 8.68 -16.31
N LEU A 165 -9.94 7.42 -15.90
CA LEU A 165 -9.17 6.35 -16.54
C LEU A 165 -9.89 5.02 -16.47
N THR A 166 -9.49 4.09 -17.34
CA THR A 166 -9.92 2.70 -17.28
C THR A 166 -8.71 1.79 -17.30
N LEU A 167 -8.61 0.91 -16.29
CA LEU A 167 -7.66 -0.19 -16.28
C LEU A 167 -8.29 -1.38 -16.99
N VAL A 168 -7.66 -1.85 -18.06
CA VAL A 168 -8.11 -3.02 -18.82
C VAL A 168 -7.30 -4.22 -18.36
N MET A 169 -7.97 -5.17 -17.72
CA MET A 169 -7.38 -6.37 -17.13
C MET A 169 -7.77 -7.61 -17.92
N ASP A 170 -6.87 -8.59 -17.97
CA ASP A 170 -7.09 -9.90 -18.58
C ASP A 170 -7.96 -10.80 -17.72
N GLY A 171 -8.98 -11.40 -18.32
CA GLY A 171 -9.92 -12.30 -17.68
C GLY A 171 -10.78 -11.64 -16.60
N ASN A 172 -11.54 -12.50 -15.91
CA ASN A 172 -12.33 -12.16 -14.73
C ASN A 172 -11.82 -12.98 -13.53
N ASN A 173 -10.82 -12.45 -12.83
CA ASN A 173 -10.23 -13.06 -11.64
C ASN A 173 -10.40 -12.11 -10.44
N ILE A 174 -10.68 -12.66 -9.26
CA ILE A 174 -10.74 -11.91 -7.99
C ILE A 174 -9.46 -11.11 -7.71
N ASN A 175 -8.32 -11.60 -8.20
CA ASN A 175 -7.06 -10.88 -8.10
C ASN A 175 -7.09 -9.54 -8.86
N ASN A 176 -7.80 -9.46 -9.99
CA ASN A 176 -7.88 -8.24 -10.81
C ASN A 176 -8.54 -7.10 -10.05
N GLU A 177 -9.56 -7.40 -9.24
CA GLU A 177 -10.20 -6.39 -8.41
C GLU A 177 -9.20 -5.84 -7.39
N ALA A 178 -8.50 -6.71 -6.64
CA ALA A 178 -7.50 -6.28 -5.67
C ALA A 178 -6.38 -5.43 -6.31
N ILE A 179 -5.90 -5.82 -7.49
CA ILE A 179 -4.85 -5.10 -8.23
C ILE A 179 -5.35 -3.73 -8.72
N ALA A 180 -6.52 -3.69 -9.37
CA ALA A 180 -7.08 -2.47 -9.94
C ALA A 180 -7.48 -1.44 -8.88
N VAL A 181 -7.85 -1.92 -7.69
CA VAL A 181 -8.42 -1.11 -6.60
C VAL A 181 -7.33 -0.64 -5.63
N ALA A 182 -6.42 -1.51 -5.17
CA ALA A 182 -5.45 -1.21 -4.12
C ALA A 182 -4.03 -1.74 -4.40
N GLY A 183 -3.71 -2.12 -5.63
CA GLY A 183 -2.46 -2.85 -5.92
C GLY A 183 -1.18 -2.02 -5.88
N PHE A 184 -1.25 -0.69 -6.00
CA PHE A 184 -0.07 0.16 -6.16
C PHE A 184 -0.34 1.61 -5.72
N GLY A 185 0.68 2.24 -5.13
CA GLY A 185 0.63 3.65 -4.76
C GLY A 185 0.84 4.55 -5.98
N ILE A 186 0.20 5.72 -6.00
CA ILE A 186 0.38 6.70 -7.07
C ILE A 186 1.56 7.62 -6.73
N ILE A 187 2.46 7.82 -7.70
CA ILE A 187 3.64 8.67 -7.56
C ILE A 187 3.59 9.89 -8.50
N PRO A 188 4.12 11.04 -8.08
CA PRO A 188 4.15 12.26 -8.89
C PRO A 188 5.14 12.17 -10.06
N ALA A 189 4.63 12.20 -11.29
CA ALA A 189 5.46 12.25 -12.49
C ALA A 189 6.43 13.44 -12.50
N TYR A 190 6.02 14.60 -12.01
CA TYR A 190 6.87 15.80 -11.98
C TYR A 190 8.15 15.63 -11.16
N HIS A 191 8.15 14.74 -10.15
CA HIS A 191 9.29 14.52 -9.27
C HIS A 191 10.23 13.45 -9.84
N TYR A 192 9.67 12.32 -10.29
CA TYR A 192 10.44 11.16 -10.71
C TYR A 192 10.80 11.18 -12.20
N ASP A 193 10.04 11.93 -13.00
CA ASP A 193 10.18 12.04 -14.44
C ASP A 193 9.98 13.48 -14.95
N ALA A 194 10.79 14.40 -14.41
CA ALA A 194 10.75 15.82 -14.79
C ALA A 194 10.98 16.07 -16.29
N ASN A 195 11.64 15.14 -16.99
CA ASN A 195 11.93 15.24 -18.42
C ASN A 195 10.86 14.56 -19.30
N GLY A 196 9.80 13.97 -18.73
CA GLY A 196 8.73 13.30 -19.49
C GLY A 196 9.19 12.04 -20.24
N LEU A 197 10.21 11.38 -19.71
CA LEU A 197 10.87 10.18 -20.21
C LEU A 197 9.92 9.02 -20.52
N LEU A 198 8.92 8.77 -19.67
CA LEU A 198 7.94 7.72 -19.85
C LEU A 198 6.67 8.19 -20.57
N LYS A 199 6.55 9.49 -20.85
CA LYS A 199 5.32 10.08 -21.40
C LYS A 199 4.99 9.52 -22.78
N GLU A 200 5.98 9.45 -23.66
CA GLU A 200 5.83 9.06 -25.07
C GLU A 200 5.81 7.54 -25.29
N ILE A 201 6.03 6.75 -24.25
CA ILE A 201 6.12 5.29 -24.35
C ILE A 201 4.73 4.70 -24.15
N ALA A 202 4.24 3.91 -25.09
CA ALA A 202 2.97 3.20 -24.93
C ALA A 202 3.09 2.18 -23.78
N ILE A 203 2.06 2.06 -22.93
CA ILE A 203 2.11 1.07 -21.84
C ILE A 203 2.07 -0.35 -22.41
N GLU A 204 1.42 -0.54 -23.56
CA GLU A 204 1.34 -1.78 -24.31
C GLU A 204 2.73 -2.29 -24.73
N ASP A 205 3.66 -1.39 -25.06
CA ASP A 205 5.05 -1.77 -25.36
C ASP A 205 5.86 -2.13 -24.11
N LEU A 206 5.45 -1.67 -22.93
CA LEU A 206 6.04 -2.02 -21.64
C LEU A 206 5.49 -3.33 -21.06
N LEU A 207 4.29 -3.74 -21.49
CA LEU A 207 3.65 -5.00 -21.10
C LEU A 207 4.27 -6.21 -21.83
N ASP A 208 4.88 -5.99 -22.99
CA ASP A 208 5.68 -6.99 -23.69
C ASP A 208 7.12 -6.93 -23.18
N GLU A 209 7.61 -8.01 -22.57
CA GLU A 209 8.92 -8.03 -21.94
C GLU A 209 10.09 -7.87 -22.92
N GLU A 210 9.99 -8.42 -24.13
CA GLU A 210 11.04 -8.30 -25.14
C GLU A 210 11.13 -6.86 -25.65
N LYS A 211 9.97 -6.25 -25.95
CA LYS A 211 9.89 -4.84 -26.34
C LYS A 211 10.33 -3.92 -25.21
N ALA A 212 9.88 -4.14 -23.99
CA ALA A 212 10.25 -3.34 -22.83
C ALA A 212 11.78 -3.32 -22.63
N ASN A 213 12.42 -4.50 -22.70
CA ASN A 213 13.88 -4.62 -22.61
C ASN A 213 14.58 -3.94 -23.80
N SER A 214 14.08 -4.13 -25.02
CA SER A 214 14.61 -3.49 -26.24
C SER A 214 14.54 -1.96 -26.16
N ILE A 215 13.44 -1.40 -25.65
CA ILE A 215 13.29 0.04 -25.41
C ILE A 215 14.29 0.49 -24.35
N ALA A 216 14.39 -0.25 -23.25
CA ALA A 216 15.27 0.11 -22.15
C ALA A 216 16.76 0.06 -22.51
N ASP A 217 17.19 -0.87 -23.36
CA ASP A 217 18.58 -0.98 -23.81
C ASP A 217 18.96 0.09 -24.83
N LYS A 218 17.98 0.56 -25.62
CA LYS A 218 18.18 1.63 -26.61
C LYS A 218 18.04 3.03 -26.02
N ASN A 219 17.48 3.16 -24.83
CA ASN A 219 17.09 4.43 -24.27
C ASN A 219 17.82 4.73 -22.94
N PRO A 220 18.87 5.58 -22.94
CA PRO A 220 19.64 5.92 -21.73
C PRO A 220 18.79 6.54 -20.61
N VAL A 221 17.61 6.99 -20.97
CA VAL A 221 16.51 7.48 -20.14
C VAL A 221 16.05 6.47 -19.08
N TYR A 222 15.98 5.17 -19.41
CA TYR A 222 15.50 4.13 -18.49
C TYR A 222 16.48 3.93 -17.32
N SER A 223 17.77 4.03 -17.61
CA SER A 223 18.86 3.91 -16.65
C SER A 223 18.76 4.95 -15.53
N ASN A 224 18.27 6.15 -15.85
CA ASN A 224 18.19 7.27 -14.91
C ASN A 224 16.92 7.24 -14.04
N LEU A 225 15.87 6.55 -14.48
CA LEU A 225 14.63 6.49 -13.71
C LEU A 225 14.84 5.75 -12.38
N GLN A 226 15.56 4.62 -12.39
CA GLN A 226 15.90 3.91 -11.15
C GLN A 226 16.70 4.79 -10.18
N SER A 227 17.65 5.60 -10.68
CA SER A 227 18.39 6.53 -9.81
C SER A 227 17.52 7.65 -9.24
N ASN A 228 16.49 8.09 -9.97
CA ASN A 228 15.52 9.07 -9.48
C ASN A 228 14.57 8.47 -8.43
N LEU A 229 14.36 7.14 -8.47
CA LEU A 229 13.51 6.41 -7.53
C LEU A 229 14.23 6.04 -6.23
N LEU A 230 15.55 5.91 -6.25
CA LEU A 230 16.30 5.62 -5.03
C LEU A 230 16.19 6.80 -4.05
N PRO A 231 16.13 6.53 -2.72
CA PRO A 231 16.18 7.61 -1.75
C PRO A 231 17.45 8.43 -1.99
N LEU A 232 17.29 9.75 -2.19
CA LEU A 232 18.41 10.67 -2.28
C LEU A 232 19.24 10.53 -0.99
N ASN A 233 20.36 9.81 -1.06
CA ASN A 233 21.31 9.54 0.01
C ASN A 233 22.03 10.80 0.56
N SER A 234 21.41 11.98 0.43
CA SER A 234 21.95 13.23 0.95
C SER A 234 21.21 13.62 2.23
N HIS A 235 21.97 13.97 3.28
CA HIS A 235 21.46 14.50 4.53
C HIS A 235 20.54 15.74 4.36
N ALA A 236 20.57 16.41 3.20
CA ALA A 236 19.74 17.58 2.90
C ALA A 236 18.27 17.20 2.59
N SER A 237 18.03 16.08 1.93
CA SER A 237 16.68 15.61 1.56
C SER A 237 15.91 15.03 2.75
N HIS A 238 16.61 14.42 3.72
CA HIS A 238 16.01 13.97 4.99
C HIS A 238 15.36 15.11 5.78
N ARG A 239 15.92 16.33 5.70
CA ARG A 239 15.39 17.49 6.43
C ARG A 239 14.13 18.06 5.79
N ALA A 240 14.11 18.16 4.46
CA ALA A 240 12.92 18.60 3.72
C ALA A 240 11.75 17.60 3.85
N PHE A 241 12.06 16.29 3.90
CA PHE A 241 11.06 15.23 4.03
C PHE A 241 10.47 15.12 5.44
N LEU A 242 11.29 15.30 6.49
CA LEU A 242 10.81 15.31 7.87
C LEU A 242 9.98 16.56 8.23
N GLU A 243 10.23 17.71 7.57
CA GLU A 243 9.42 18.91 7.78
C GLU A 243 8.05 18.85 7.11
N ALA A 244 7.90 18.10 6.00
CA ALA A 244 6.61 17.92 5.32
C ALA A 244 5.64 16.99 6.09
N VAL A 245 6.16 16.01 6.83
CA VAL A 245 5.35 15.02 7.58
C VAL A 245 4.84 15.55 8.93
N LEU A 246 5.34 16.70 9.40
CA LEU A 246 4.99 17.27 10.72
C LEU A 246 3.89 18.34 10.69
N ILE A 247 3.24 18.60 9.55
CA ILE A 247 2.25 19.69 9.41
C ILE A 247 0.82 19.20 9.05
N ALA A 248 0.53 17.89 9.13
CA ALA A 248 -0.84 17.37 8.99
C ALA A 248 -1.43 16.89 10.32
#